data_AF-A0A524HEP3-F1
#
_entry.id   AF-A0A524HEP3-F1
#
_cell.length_a   1.000
_cell.length_b   1.000
_cell.length_c   1.000
_cell.angle_alpha   90.00
_cell.angle_beta   90.00
_cell.angle_gamma   90.00
#
_symmetry.space_group_name_H-M   'P 1'
#
loop_
_entity.id
_entity.type
_entity.pdbx_description
1 polymer ?
#
loop_
_entity_poly.entity_id
_entity_poly.type
_entity_poly.pdbx_seq_one_letter_code
_entity_poly.pdbx_strand_id
1 'polypeptide(L)'
;VIINVPIAKHHELARLTLAMKNMMGVISDRPMMHNNLGQRLADLNTRVRSNLIIIDAVRMLMNHGPTGGNLSDVKKADTIIASPDIIASDSYAASLFGIDPDKLDYIDKGVSMGLGIKNMDKLKIEEINFG
;
A
#
# COMPACT_ATOMS: atom_id res chain seq x y z
N VAL A 1 -7.89 2.64 -18.32
CA VAL A 1 -8.18 1.88 -17.08
C VAL A 1 -6.84 1.34 -16.56
N ILE A 2 -6.54 1.57 -15.28
CA ILE A 2 -5.31 1.08 -14.62
C ILE A 2 -5.71 0.13 -13.50
N ILE A 3 -5.15 -1.09 -13.52
CA ILE A 3 -5.27 -2.06 -12.43
C ILE A 3 -3.90 -2.16 -11.75
N ASN A 4 -3.85 -1.82 -10.48
CA ASN A 4 -2.64 -1.78 -9.67
C ASN A 4 -2.57 -3.04 -8.80
N VAL A 5 -1.53 -3.86 -8.99
CA VAL A 5 -1.37 -5.15 -8.31
C VAL A 5 -0.09 -5.14 -7.45
N PRO A 6 -0.08 -4.41 -6.32
CA PRO A 6 1.09 -4.31 -5.46
C PRO A 6 1.27 -5.56 -4.59
N ILE A 7 2.53 -5.89 -4.26
CA ILE A 7 2.85 -6.84 -3.20
C ILE A 7 2.78 -6.16 -1.83
N ALA A 8 2.19 -6.81 -0.83
CA ALA A 8 2.24 -6.37 0.56
C ALA A 8 3.60 -6.74 1.19
N LYS A 9 4.44 -5.74 1.46
CA LYS A 9 5.70 -5.96 2.19
C LYS A 9 6.17 -4.77 3.02
N HIS A 10 6.99 -5.05 4.02
CA HIS A 10 7.78 -4.07 4.76
C HIS A 10 8.76 -3.32 3.86
N HIS A 11 9.05 -2.07 4.21
CA HIS A 11 10.05 -1.24 3.57
C HIS A 11 10.60 -0.20 4.55
N GLU A 12 11.91 -0.11 4.74
CA GLU A 12 12.52 0.79 5.74
C GLU A 12 12.04 2.25 5.69
N LEU A 13 12.09 2.91 4.51
CA LEU A 13 11.73 4.33 4.41
C LEU A 13 10.22 4.59 4.44
N ALA A 14 9.46 3.92 3.57
CA ALA A 14 8.02 4.10 3.45
C ALA A 14 7.20 3.35 4.51
N ARG A 15 7.88 2.56 5.36
CA ARG A 15 7.35 1.51 6.25
C ARG A 15 6.73 0.32 5.53
N LEU A 16 5.90 0.56 4.52
CA LEU A 16 5.26 -0.47 3.70
C LEU A 16 5.42 -0.18 2.20
N THR A 17 5.47 -1.25 1.42
CA THR A 17 5.20 -1.24 -0.02
C THR A 17 3.80 -1.82 -0.22
N LEU A 18 2.92 -0.99 -0.75
CA LEU A 18 1.51 -1.25 -1.04
C LEU A 18 1.14 -0.46 -2.32
N ALA A 19 -0.13 -0.08 -2.50
CA ALA A 19 -0.63 0.45 -3.76
C ALA A 19 -0.03 1.80 -4.14
N MET A 20 0.00 2.79 -3.24
CA MET A 20 0.53 4.11 -3.57
C MET A 20 2.01 4.07 -3.94
N LYS A 21 2.80 3.28 -3.21
CA LYS A 21 4.23 3.11 -3.48
C LYS A 21 4.50 2.32 -4.75
N ASN A 22 3.64 1.37 -5.11
CA ASN A 22 3.79 0.60 -6.35
C ASN A 22 3.72 1.48 -7.60
N MET A 23 3.01 2.62 -7.53
CA MET A 23 2.96 3.58 -8.62
C MET A 23 4.33 4.21 -8.94
N MET A 24 5.34 4.15 -8.06
CA MET A 24 6.71 4.52 -8.45
C MET A 24 7.25 3.70 -9.63
N GLY A 25 6.65 2.54 -9.96
CA GLY A 25 6.98 1.75 -11.15
C GLY A 25 6.63 2.43 -12.47
N VAL A 26 5.78 3.47 -12.48
CA VAL A 26 5.34 4.16 -13.72
C VAL A 26 6.24 5.33 -14.12
N ILE A 27 7.26 5.64 -13.33
CA ILE A 27 8.22 6.72 -13.59
C ILE A 27 9.62 6.16 -13.79
N SER A 28 10.46 6.91 -14.53
CA SER A 28 11.85 6.53 -14.82
C SER A 28 12.81 6.86 -13.66
N ASP A 29 12.71 8.05 -13.09
CA ASP A 29 13.57 8.51 -11.99
C ASP A 29 12.95 8.25 -10.61
N ARG A 30 13.01 6.99 -10.18
CA ARG A 30 12.59 6.56 -8.84
C ARG A 30 13.46 7.13 -7.71
N PRO A 31 14.80 7.20 -7.83
CA PRO A 31 15.66 7.80 -6.81
C PRO A 31 15.20 9.19 -6.37
N MET A 32 14.78 10.04 -7.32
CA MET A 32 14.27 11.37 -7.00
C MET A 32 13.13 11.33 -5.98
N MET A 33 12.26 10.33 -5.97
CA MET A 33 11.09 10.28 -5.07
C MET A 33 11.44 10.12 -3.58
N HIS A 34 12.65 9.70 -3.24
CA HIS A 34 12.99 9.32 -1.85
C HIS A 34 13.03 10.51 -0.88
N ASN A 35 13.29 11.73 -1.38
CA ASN A 35 13.15 12.94 -0.56
C ASN A 35 11.67 13.34 -0.46
N ASN A 36 11.17 13.56 0.76
CA ASN A 36 9.76 13.84 1.03
C ASN A 36 8.83 12.77 0.42
N LEU A 37 9.17 11.50 0.68
CA LEU A 37 8.57 10.35 0.01
C LEU A 37 7.04 10.30 0.17
N GLY A 38 6.50 10.61 1.35
CA GLY A 38 5.05 10.54 1.57
C GLY A 38 4.27 11.50 0.68
N GLN A 39 4.68 12.77 0.64
CA GLN A 39 4.06 13.77 -0.25
C GLN A 39 4.23 13.40 -1.72
N ARG A 40 5.43 13.01 -2.14
CA ARG A 40 5.68 12.70 -3.56
C ARG A 40 4.91 11.47 -4.03
N LEU A 41 4.72 10.47 -3.16
CA LEU A 41 3.85 9.34 -3.46
C LEU A 41 2.40 9.80 -3.66
N ALA A 42 1.89 10.68 -2.79
CA ALA A 42 0.55 11.25 -2.97
C ALA A 42 0.44 12.06 -4.26
N ASP A 43 1.41 12.93 -4.56
CA ASP A 43 1.47 13.71 -5.79
C ASP A 43 1.41 12.82 -7.04
N LEU A 44 2.21 11.76 -7.08
CA LEU A 44 2.23 10.82 -8.21
C LEU A 44 0.86 10.16 -8.43
N ASN A 45 0.20 9.77 -7.34
CA ASN A 45 -1.11 9.12 -7.39
C ASN A 45 -2.24 10.10 -7.76
N THR A 46 -2.05 11.43 -7.66
CA THR A 46 -2.97 12.39 -8.28
C THR A 46 -2.89 12.37 -9.81
N ARG A 47 -1.70 12.11 -10.36
CA ARG A 47 -1.40 12.18 -11.79
C ARG A 47 -1.68 10.88 -12.54
N VAL A 48 -1.44 9.75 -11.88
CA VAL A 48 -1.70 8.40 -12.40
C VAL A 48 -2.59 7.67 -11.40
N ARG A 49 -3.90 7.70 -11.65
CA ARG A 49 -4.90 7.14 -10.74
C ARG A 49 -5.18 5.67 -11.06
N SER A 50 -5.07 4.83 -10.04
CA SER A 50 -5.51 3.43 -10.09
C SER A 50 -7.03 3.37 -10.11
N ASN A 51 -7.62 2.54 -10.96
CA ASN A 51 -9.07 2.31 -10.99
C ASN A 51 -9.49 1.11 -10.12
N LEU A 52 -8.60 0.13 -10.01
CA LEU A 52 -8.75 -1.05 -9.16
C LEU A 52 -7.40 -1.39 -8.56
N ILE A 53 -7.37 -1.66 -7.27
CA ILE A 53 -6.21 -2.12 -6.52
C ILE A 53 -6.47 -3.56 -6.12
N ILE A 54 -5.49 -4.43 -6.35
CA ILE A 54 -5.49 -5.84 -5.93
C ILE A 54 -4.18 -6.09 -5.18
N ILE A 55 -4.19 -5.91 -3.86
CA ILE A 55 -3.00 -6.12 -3.04
C ILE A 55 -2.80 -7.62 -2.84
N ASP A 56 -1.64 -8.12 -3.27
CA ASP A 56 -1.18 -9.48 -3.00
C ASP A 56 -0.58 -9.54 -1.60
N ALA A 57 -1.32 -10.13 -0.66
CA ALA A 57 -0.90 -10.43 0.69
C ALA A 57 -0.85 -11.95 0.93
N VAL A 58 -0.62 -12.77 -0.10
CA VAL A 58 -0.50 -14.22 0.07
C VAL A 58 0.75 -14.56 0.88
N ARG A 59 1.88 -13.95 0.52
CA ARG A 59 3.14 -14.00 1.26
C ARG A 59 3.65 -12.58 1.50
N MET A 60 3.68 -12.20 2.77
CA MET A 60 4.06 -10.86 3.20
C MET A 60 5.46 -10.90 3.80
N LEU A 61 6.36 -10.04 3.33
CA LEU A 61 7.61 -9.78 4.03
C LEU A 61 7.33 -8.79 5.16
N MET A 62 7.42 -9.23 6.41
CA MET A 62 7.03 -8.48 7.60
C MET A 62 8.13 -7.55 8.11
N ASN A 63 9.41 -7.88 7.87
CA ASN A 63 10.57 -7.11 8.34
C ASN A 63 11.71 -7.10 7.31
N HIS A 64 12.70 -6.23 7.51
CA HIS A 64 13.96 -6.18 6.75
C HIS A 64 13.84 -6.03 5.22
N GLY A 65 12.71 -5.54 4.71
CA GLY A 65 12.60 -5.03 3.34
C GLY A 65 13.41 -3.73 3.14
N PRO A 66 13.93 -3.43 1.93
CA PRO A 66 13.36 -3.85 0.65
C PRO A 66 13.86 -5.19 0.12
N THR A 67 15.06 -5.61 0.52
CA THR A 67 15.74 -6.83 0.03
C THR A 67 15.21 -8.08 0.71
N GLY A 68 14.99 -8.05 2.03
CA GLY A 68 14.68 -9.24 2.80
C GLY A 68 15.84 -10.24 2.78
N GLY A 69 15.52 -11.54 2.82
CA GLY A 69 16.50 -12.64 2.72
C GLY A 69 16.32 -13.73 3.76
N ASN A 70 15.52 -13.47 4.80
CA ASN A 70 15.19 -14.46 5.83
C ASN A 70 13.72 -14.88 5.73
N LEU A 71 13.48 -16.19 5.65
CA LEU A 71 12.12 -16.75 5.61
C LEU A 71 11.38 -16.54 6.94
N SER A 72 12.09 -16.35 8.06
CA SER A 72 11.44 -16.03 9.34
C SER A 72 10.74 -14.67 9.33
N ASP A 73 11.12 -13.77 8.41
CA ASP A 73 10.45 -12.48 8.22
C ASP A 73 9.24 -12.60 7.29
N VAL A 74 8.97 -13.77 6.72
CA VAL A 74 7.85 -13.97 5.79
C VAL A 74 6.67 -14.60 6.50
N LYS A 75 5.51 -13.93 6.43
CA LYS A 75 4.22 -14.45 6.89
C LYS A 75 3.40 -14.90 5.69
N LYS A 76 2.90 -16.13 5.73
CA LYS A 76 1.84 -16.59 4.81
C LYS A 76 0.50 -16.16 5.38
N ALA A 77 -0.20 -15.27 4.69
CA ALA A 77 -1.51 -14.80 5.09
C ALA A 77 -2.62 -15.25 4.13
N ASP A 78 -2.27 -15.79 2.95
CA ASP A 78 -3.22 -16.31 1.95
C ASP A 78 -4.39 -15.33 1.67
N THR A 79 -4.07 -14.04 1.64
CA THR A 79 -5.06 -12.95 1.56
C THR A 79 -4.86 -12.14 0.28
N ILE A 80 -5.98 -11.75 -0.36
CA ILE A 80 -6.02 -10.75 -1.43
C ILE A 80 -6.95 -9.63 -0.99
N ILE A 81 -6.53 -8.38 -1.14
CA ILE A 81 -7.37 -7.21 -0.86
C ILE A 81 -7.72 -6.54 -2.19
N ALA A 82 -9.02 -6.37 -2.47
CA ALA A 82 -9.50 -5.69 -3.66
C ALA A 82 -10.29 -4.43 -3.30
N SER A 83 -9.96 -3.29 -3.90
CA SER A 83 -10.62 -2.01 -3.64
C SER A 83 -10.48 -1.04 -4.82
N PRO A 84 -11.50 -0.22 -5.14
CA PRO A 84 -11.35 0.92 -6.05
C PRO A 84 -10.73 2.16 -5.39
N ASP A 85 -10.66 2.19 -4.05
CA ASP A 85 -10.08 3.28 -3.27
C ASP A 85 -8.67 2.87 -2.79
N ILE A 86 -7.67 3.65 -3.21
CA ILE A 86 -6.25 3.39 -2.96
C ILE A 86 -5.84 3.66 -1.50
N ILE A 87 -6.51 4.61 -0.85
CA ILE A 87 -6.26 4.92 0.57
C ILE A 87 -6.88 3.85 1.43
N ALA A 88 -8.12 3.44 1.11
CA ALA A 88 -8.81 2.38 1.82
C ALA A 88 -8.03 1.05 1.73
N SER A 89 -7.51 0.72 0.55
CA SER A 89 -6.71 -0.49 0.35
C SER A 89 -5.42 -0.48 1.17
N ASP A 90 -4.67 0.62 1.15
CA ASP A 90 -3.40 0.71 1.86
C ASP A 90 -3.63 0.77 3.38
N SER A 91 -4.70 1.44 3.82
CA SER A 91 -5.11 1.49 5.23
C SER A 91 -5.52 0.11 5.76
N TYR A 92 -6.31 -0.66 5.00
CA TYR A 92 -6.65 -2.03 5.37
C TYR A 92 -5.44 -2.94 5.37
N ALA A 93 -4.59 -2.88 4.34
CA ALA A 93 -3.38 -3.69 4.30
C ALA A 93 -2.41 -3.39 5.45
N ALA A 94 -2.33 -2.14 5.92
CA ALA A 94 -1.51 -1.77 7.08
C ALA A 94 -1.90 -2.54 8.34
N SER A 95 -3.20 -2.85 8.53
CA SER A 95 -3.67 -3.67 9.66
C SER A 95 -3.10 -5.08 9.65
N LEU A 96 -2.83 -5.67 8.47
CA LEU A 96 -2.20 -6.99 8.35
C LEU A 96 -0.74 -7.00 8.86
N PHE A 97 -0.10 -5.84 8.92
CA PHE A 97 1.23 -5.62 9.50
C PHE A 97 1.18 -5.18 10.97
N GLY A 98 0.00 -4.98 11.56
CA GLY A 98 -0.15 -4.38 12.89
C GLY A 98 0.30 -2.92 12.93
N ILE A 99 0.26 -2.23 11.78
CA ILE A 99 0.64 -0.83 11.66
C ILE A 99 -0.62 0.02 11.55
N ASP A 100 -0.70 1.04 12.40
CA ASP A 100 -1.72 2.08 12.31
C ASP A 100 -1.58 2.82 10.96
N PRO A 101 -2.63 2.99 10.15
CA PRO A 101 -2.57 3.78 8.91
C PRO A 101 -2.00 5.20 9.09
N ASP A 102 -2.22 5.82 10.25
CA ASP A 102 -1.73 7.18 10.57
C ASP A 102 -0.21 7.25 10.69
N LYS A 103 0.45 6.08 10.80
CA LYS A 103 1.90 5.96 10.83
C LYS A 103 2.54 5.94 9.43
N LEU A 104 1.74 5.97 8.37
CA LEU A 104 2.15 5.95 6.97
C LEU A 104 1.94 7.35 6.36
N ASP A 105 3.01 8.14 6.25
CA ASP A 105 2.93 9.54 5.82
C ASP A 105 2.18 9.73 4.47
N TYR A 106 2.36 8.82 3.51
CA TYR A 106 1.66 8.89 2.23
C TYR A 106 0.13 8.71 2.34
N ILE A 107 -0.38 8.04 3.37
CA ILE A 107 -1.82 7.89 3.61
C ILE A 107 -2.39 9.25 4.00
N ASP A 108 -1.79 9.93 4.96
CA ASP A 108 -2.24 11.26 5.39
C ASP A 108 -2.18 12.28 4.27
N LYS A 109 -1.07 12.30 3.50
CA LYS A 109 -0.95 13.15 2.32
C LYS A 109 -2.03 12.82 1.29
N GLY A 110 -2.23 11.55 0.99
CA GLY A 110 -3.25 11.12 0.03
C GLY A 110 -4.68 11.50 0.46
N VAL A 111 -5.03 11.34 1.74
CA VAL A 111 -6.32 11.78 2.29
C VAL A 111 -6.49 13.29 2.14
N SER A 112 -5.49 14.08 2.54
CA SER A 112 -5.56 15.56 2.42
C SER A 112 -5.68 16.05 0.97
N MET A 113 -5.26 15.24 0.00
CA MET A 113 -5.38 15.50 -1.43
C MET A 113 -6.65 14.89 -2.05
N GLY A 114 -7.52 14.25 -1.27
CA GLY A 114 -8.78 13.68 -1.73
C GLY A 114 -8.62 12.42 -2.58
N LEU A 115 -7.56 11.62 -2.36
CA LEU A 115 -7.34 10.37 -3.09
C LEU A 115 -8.20 9.20 -2.59
N GLY A 116 -8.80 9.33 -1.41
CA GLY A 116 -9.62 8.28 -0.80
C GLY A 116 -9.81 8.50 0.69
N ILE A 117 -10.31 7.49 1.39
CA ILE A 117 -10.58 7.53 2.84
C ILE A 117 -9.79 6.48 3.61
N LYS A 118 -9.24 6.87 4.77
CA LYS A 118 -8.52 5.95 5.68
C LYS A 118 -9.38 5.41 6.84
N ASN A 119 -10.53 6.03 7.09
CA ASN A 119 -11.38 5.67 8.23
C ASN A 119 -12.11 4.35 7.94
N MET A 120 -11.71 3.30 8.66
CA MET A 120 -12.20 1.93 8.49
C MET A 120 -13.69 1.78 8.85
N ASP A 121 -14.20 2.55 9.82
CA ASP A 121 -15.60 2.52 10.23
C ASP A 121 -16.54 3.04 9.13
N LYS A 122 -16.00 3.78 8.15
CA LYS A 122 -16.74 4.29 6.99
C LYS A 122 -16.67 3.37 5.78
N LEU A 123 -15.87 2.30 5.84
CA LEU A 123 -15.71 1.35 4.76
C LEU A 123 -16.71 0.21 4.89
N LYS A 124 -17.30 -0.18 3.76
CA LYS A 124 -18.00 -1.45 3.66
C LYS A 124 -16.96 -2.53 3.32
N ILE A 125 -16.51 -3.25 4.34
CA ILE A 125 -15.56 -4.36 4.20
C ILE A 125 -16.34 -5.66 4.18
N GLU A 126 -16.12 -6.46 3.14
CA GLU A 126 -16.68 -7.81 3.01
C GLU A 126 -15.51 -8.80 2.96
N GLU A 127 -15.46 -9.72 3.90
CA GLU A 127 -14.43 -10.77 3.95
C GLU A 127 -15.02 -12.08 3.41
N ILE A 128 -14.39 -12.62 2.37
CA ILE A 128 -14.81 -13.86 1.71
C ILE A 128 -13.71 -14.89 1.93
N ASN A 129 -14.03 -15.95 2.67
CA ASN A 129 -13.12 -17.07 2.87
C ASN A 129 -13.28 -18.07 1.72
N PHE A 130 -12.20 -18.31 0.99
CA PHE A 130 -12.11 -19.39 0.02
C PHE A 130 -11.48 -20.60 0.72
N GLY A 131 -12.09 -21.77 0.54
CA GLY A 131 -11.72 -23.01 1.22
C GLY A 131 -10.33 -23.54 0.91
#